data_AF-A0A835I7K5-F1
#
_entry.id   AF-A0A835I7K5-F1
#
_cell.length_a   1.000
_cell.length_b   1.000
_cell.length_c   1.000
_cell.angle_alpha   90.00
_cell.angle_beta   90.00
_cell.angle_gamma   90.00
#
_symmetry.space_group_name_H-M   'P 1'
#
loop_
_entity.id
_entity.type
_entity.pdbx_description
1 polymer ?
#
loop_
_entity_poly.entity_id
_entity_poly.type
_entity_poly.pdbx_seq_one_letter_code
_entity_poly.pdbx_strand_id
1 'polypeptide(L)'
;MSSPKFDVYSRLVNFQETEKHLSDMVVSKSLVAKVDRPMGTVCFQTAKDSNEVLNSWAMNLERLLDLVEKSCHQIHKETMIHKAALKVQ
;
A
#
# COMPACT_ATOMS: atom_id res chain seq x y z
N MET A 1 8.12 20.80 -24.02
CA MET A 1 8.74 19.47 -23.86
C MET A 1 7.87 18.68 -22.91
N SER A 2 6.93 17.90 -23.47
CA SER A 2 5.94 17.16 -22.70
C SER A 2 6.59 15.93 -22.06
N SER A 3 6.31 15.72 -20.78
CA SER A 3 6.94 14.65 -20.00
C SER A 3 6.56 13.26 -20.52
N PRO A 4 7.50 12.32 -20.69
CA PRO A 4 7.29 11.00 -21.32
C PRO A 4 6.41 10.02 -20.51
N LYS A 5 5.82 10.45 -19.38
CA LYS A 5 4.90 9.63 -18.57
C LYS A 5 3.47 9.61 -19.13
N PHE A 6 3.06 10.64 -19.87
CA PHE A 6 1.70 10.73 -20.44
C PHE A 6 1.51 9.82 -21.67
N ASP A 7 2.57 9.55 -22.43
CA ASP A 7 2.48 8.79 -23.68
C ASP A 7 2.18 7.29 -23.50
N VAL A 8 2.40 6.73 -22.30
CA VAL A 8 2.19 5.29 -22.06
C VAL A 8 0.71 4.95 -21.89
N TYR A 9 -0.10 5.87 -21.35
CA TYR A 9 -1.54 5.66 -21.14
C TYR A 9 -2.39 5.97 -22.38
N SER A 10 -1.89 6.78 -23.32
CA SER A 10 -2.63 7.11 -24.56
C SER A 10 -2.70 5.95 -25.56
N ARG A 11 -1.91 4.88 -25.34
CA ARG A 11 -1.72 3.80 -26.31
C ARG A 11 -2.70 2.62 -26.16
N LEU A 12 -3.56 2.61 -25.13
CA LEU A 12 -4.39 1.42 -24.85
C LEU A 12 -5.89 1.58 -25.05
N VAL A 13 -6.49 2.77 -24.91
CA VAL A 13 -7.92 3.01 -25.20
C VAL A 13 -8.10 4.51 -25.48
N ASN A 14 -9.07 4.88 -26.33
CA ASN A 14 -9.42 6.28 -26.57
C ASN A 14 -9.74 6.99 -25.23
N PHE A 15 -9.16 8.17 -25.00
CA PHE A 15 -9.24 8.86 -23.70
C PHE A 15 -10.69 9.11 -23.25
N GLN A 16 -11.54 9.51 -24.19
CA GLN A 16 -12.96 9.80 -23.94
C GLN A 16 -13.76 8.55 -23.57
N GLU A 17 -13.42 7.40 -24.18
CA GLU A 17 -14.08 6.13 -23.90
C GLU A 17 -13.65 5.59 -22.53
N THR A 18 -12.38 5.70 -22.20
CA THR A 18 -11.83 5.35 -20.88
C THR A 18 -12.47 6.18 -19.78
N GLU A 19 -12.60 7.50 -19.98
CA GLU A 19 -13.20 8.39 -19.00
C GLU A 19 -14.69 8.07 -18.78
N LYS A 20 -15.41 7.77 -19.86
CA LYS A 20 -16.82 7.37 -19.77
C LYS A 20 -16.96 6.05 -19.00
N HIS A 21 -16.19 5.04 -19.36
CA HIS A 21 -16.23 3.75 -18.70
C HIS A 21 -15.85 3.85 -17.22
N LEU A 22 -14.83 4.65 -16.89
CA LEU A 22 -14.43 4.91 -15.51
C LEU A 22 -15.54 5.63 -14.73
N SER A 23 -16.20 6.60 -15.36
CA SER A 23 -17.35 7.30 -14.77
C SER A 23 -18.50 6.34 -14.46
N ASP A 24 -18.83 5.44 -15.39
CA ASP A 24 -19.88 4.43 -15.20
C ASP A 24 -19.53 3.47 -14.03
N MET A 25 -18.25 3.09 -13.90
CA MET A 25 -17.77 2.28 -12.77
C MET A 25 -17.82 3.02 -11.43
N VAL A 26 -17.54 4.32 -11.39
CA VAL A 26 -17.65 5.15 -10.18
C VAL A 26 -19.12 5.34 -9.78
N VAL A 27 -20.00 5.60 -10.75
CA VAL A 27 -21.45 5.78 -10.51
C VAL A 27 -22.10 4.49 -10.02
N SER A 28 -21.71 3.34 -10.58
CA SER A 28 -22.15 2.02 -10.10
C SER A 28 -21.53 1.61 -8.76
N LYS A 29 -20.65 2.45 -8.17
CA LYS A 29 -19.91 2.18 -6.93
C LYS A 29 -19.02 0.93 -6.99
N SER A 30 -18.70 0.46 -8.19
CA SER A 30 -17.79 -0.67 -8.40
C SER A 30 -16.35 -0.31 -8.03
N LEU A 31 -16.00 0.97 -8.13
CA LEU A 31 -14.71 1.52 -7.67
C LEU A 31 -14.87 2.95 -7.15
N VAL A 32 -13.95 3.38 -6.29
CA VAL A 32 -13.83 4.78 -5.87
C VAL A 32 -12.69 5.42 -6.66
N ALA A 33 -13.00 6.44 -7.45
CA ALA A 33 -11.99 7.22 -8.15
C ALA A 33 -12.42 8.68 -8.30
N LYS A 34 -11.45 9.57 -8.35
CA LYS A 34 -11.60 10.99 -8.67
C LYS A 34 -10.78 11.30 -9.92
N VAL A 35 -11.44 11.84 -10.94
CA VAL A 35 -10.81 12.23 -12.20
C VAL A 35 -10.48 13.72 -12.16
N ASP A 36 -9.21 14.06 -12.34
CA ASP A 36 -8.73 15.41 -12.58
C ASP A 36 -8.53 15.60 -14.09
N ARG A 37 -9.54 16.15 -14.77
CA ARG A 37 -9.54 16.36 -16.23
C ARG A 37 -8.48 17.37 -16.68
N PRO A 38 -8.30 18.55 -16.06
CA PRO A 38 -7.24 19.49 -16.44
C PRO A 38 -5.82 18.92 -16.31
N MET A 39 -5.57 18.13 -15.27
CA MET A 39 -4.27 17.49 -15.07
C MET A 39 -4.15 16.15 -15.78
N GLY A 40 -5.24 15.57 -16.30
CA GLY A 40 -5.25 14.26 -16.95
C GLY A 40 -4.90 13.09 -16.03
N THR A 41 -5.21 13.19 -14.72
CA THR A 41 -4.87 12.17 -13.72
C THR A 41 -6.11 11.57 -13.06
N VAL A 42 -6.01 10.32 -12.63
CA VAL A 42 -7.08 9.62 -11.89
C VAL A 42 -6.53 9.17 -10.55
N CYS A 43 -7.19 9.58 -9.46
CA CYS A 43 -6.86 9.16 -8.11
C CYS A 43 -7.86 8.11 -7.63
N PHE A 44 -7.39 6.89 -7.37
CA PHE A 44 -8.19 5.78 -6.84
C PHE A 44 -8.19 5.72 -5.31
N GLN A 45 -7.42 6.61 -4.66
CA GLN A 45 -7.37 6.66 -3.21
C GLN A 45 -8.58 7.44 -2.70
N THR A 46 -9.25 6.88 -1.69
CA THR A 46 -10.17 7.63 -0.85
C THR A 46 -9.40 8.74 -0.15
N ALA A 47 -10.05 9.89 0.05
CA ALA A 47 -9.49 10.92 0.92
C ALA A 47 -9.39 10.32 2.32
N LYS A 48 -8.16 10.03 2.76
CA LYS A 48 -7.91 9.52 4.10
C LYS A 48 -8.12 10.65 5.08
N ASP A 49 -8.98 10.41 6.06
CA ASP A 49 -9.10 11.34 7.18
C ASP A 49 -7.81 11.34 8.01
N SER A 50 -7.51 12.46 8.66
CA SER A 50 -6.32 12.57 9.51
C SER A 50 -6.31 11.48 10.59
N ASN A 51 -7.47 11.12 11.12
CA ASN A 51 -7.62 10.03 12.08
C ASN A 51 -7.28 8.66 11.49
N GLU A 52 -7.67 8.37 10.24
CA GLU A 52 -7.32 7.11 9.57
C GLU A 52 -5.80 6.97 9.38
N VAL A 53 -5.13 8.07 9.04
CA VAL A 53 -3.66 8.09 8.92
C VAL A 53 -3.00 7.81 10.26
N LEU A 54 -3.47 8.47 11.33
CA LEU A 54 -2.94 8.28 12.69
C LEU A 54 -3.17 6.85 13.20
N ASN A 55 -4.36 6.30 12.99
CA ASN A 55 -4.68 4.92 13.36
C ASN A 55 -3.82 3.91 12.57
N SER A 56 -3.61 4.14 11.27
CA SER A 56 -2.69 3.32 10.48
C SER A 56 -1.26 3.39 11.01
N TRP A 57 -0.82 4.56 11.45
CA TRP A 57 0.50 4.74 12.08
C TRP A 57 0.61 3.98 13.40
N ALA A 58 -0.39 4.11 14.27
CA ALA A 58 -0.44 3.41 15.55
C ALA A 58 -0.38 1.88 15.35
N MET A 59 -1.18 1.33 14.43
CA MET A 59 -1.14 -0.10 14.10
C MET A 59 0.22 -0.54 13.54
N ASN A 60 0.90 0.31 12.77
CA ASN A 60 2.22 -0.02 12.26
C ASN A 60 3.28 -0.06 13.37
N LEU A 61 3.19 0.83 14.35
CA LEU A 61 4.07 0.81 15.53
C LEU A 61 3.83 -0.43 16.38
N GLU A 62 2.56 -0.81 16.59
CA GLU A 62 2.22 -2.04 17.32
C GLU A 62 2.79 -3.28 16.64
N ARG A 63 2.61 -3.42 15.32
CA ARG A 63 3.20 -4.53 14.54
C ARG A 63 4.72 -4.54 14.60
N LEU A 64 5.36 -3.36 14.58
CA LEU A 64 6.81 -3.27 14.69
C LEU A 64 7.30 -3.79 16.04
N LEU A 65 6.64 -3.40 17.14
CA LEU A 65 7.01 -3.84 18.47
C LEU A 65 6.80 -5.35 18.66
N ASP A 66 5.68 -5.90 18.16
CA ASP A 66 5.42 -7.35 18.17
C ASP A 66 6.49 -8.14 17.41
N LEU A 67 6.93 -7.64 16.25
CA LEU A 67 8.02 -8.27 15.48
C LEU A 67 9.36 -8.22 16.23
N VAL A 68 9.67 -7.11 16.89
CA VAL A 68 10.90 -6.97 17.70
C VAL A 68 10.87 -7.95 18.87
N GLU A 69 9.76 -8.05 19.58
CA GLU A 69 9.59 -8.98 20.69
C GLU A 69 9.74 -10.44 20.24
N LYS A 70 9.05 -10.82 19.15
CA LYS A 70 9.17 -12.17 18.57
C LYS A 70 10.59 -12.48 18.15
N SER A 71 11.28 -11.57 17.49
CA SER A 71 12.67 -11.76 17.09
C SER A 71 13.57 -11.95 18.31
N CYS A 72 13.38 -11.15 19.37
CA CYS A 72 14.13 -11.29 20.61
C CYS A 72 13.90 -12.66 21.25
N HIS A 73 12.64 -13.10 21.32
CA HIS A 73 12.29 -14.42 21.86
C HIS A 73 12.94 -15.56 21.06
N GLN A 74 12.91 -15.51 19.73
CA GLN A 74 13.55 -16.54 18.89
C GLN A 74 15.06 -16.58 19.10
N ILE A 75 15.74 -15.44 19.13
CA ILE A 75 17.19 -15.36 19.39
C ILE A 75 17.54 -15.98 20.75
N HIS A 76 16.76 -15.69 21.80
CA HIS A 76 16.96 -16.28 23.12
C HIS A 76 16.81 -17.80 23.08
N LYS A 77 15.75 -18.30 22.42
CA LYS A 77 15.50 -19.74 22.27
C LYS A 77 16.65 -20.43 21.54
N GLU A 78 17.08 -19.90 20.40
CA GLU A 78 18.19 -20.46 19.62
C GLU A 78 19.50 -20.47 20.43
N THR A 79 19.79 -19.37 21.13
CA THR A 79 20.97 -19.26 22.00
C THR A 79 20.96 -20.33 23.10
N MET A 80 19.80 -20.60 23.70
CA MET A 80 19.68 -21.65 24.73
C MET A 80 19.91 -23.05 24.15
N ILE A 81 19.33 -23.35 22.99
CA ILE A 81 19.51 -24.64 22.30
C ILE A 81 20.98 -24.86 21.95
N HIS A 82 21.65 -23.85 21.37
CA HIS A 82 23.07 -23.94 21.01
C HIS A 82 23.96 -24.12 22.26
N LYS A 83 23.68 -23.38 23.34
CA LYS A 83 24.41 -23.55 24.61
C LYS A 83 24.20 -24.92 25.23
N ALA A 84 22.99 -25.49 25.13
CA ALA A 84 22.73 -26.84 25.62
C ALA A 84 23.48 -27.91 24.80
N ALA A 85 23.47 -27.78 23.47
CA ALA A 85 24.21 -28.69 22.58
C ALA A 85 25.72 -28.68 22.84
N LEU A 86 26.30 -27.50 23.12
CA LEU A 86 27.72 -27.36 23.46
C LEU A 86 28.09 -27.95 24.84
N LYS A 87 27.14 -28.11 25.76
CA LYS A 87 27.39 -28.71 27.09
C LYS A 87 27.33 -30.24 27.08
N VAL A 88 26.84 -30.85 25.99
CA VAL A 88 26.68 -32.30 25.85
C VAL A 88 27.85 -32.94 25.09
N GLN A 89 28.72 -32.13 24.48
CA GLN A 89 30.03 -32.56 23.95
C GLN A 89 31.12 -32.40 25.01
#